data_AF-A0A1W9WGS5-F1
#
_entry.id   AF-A0A1W9WGS5-F1
#
_cell.length_a   1.000
_cell.length_b   1.000
_cell.length_c   1.000
_cell.angle_alpha   90.00
_cell.angle_beta   90.00
_cell.angle_gamma   90.00
#
_symmetry.space_group_name_H-M   'P 1'
#
loop_
_entity.id
_entity.type
_entity.pdbx_description
1 polymer ?
#
loop_
_entity_poly.entity_id
_entity_poly.type
_entity_poly.pdbx_seq_one_letter_code
_entity_poly.pdbx_strand_id
1 'polypeptide(L)'
;MKRKTTVFFVIAALVLLFSGAPCWASPQMDAAKKWVDTEFQPSTLTKPEQMKEMEWFMNAAKPFKGMKIKVVSETIPTHEYEAKVLTKAFEEITGIKVSFDLIQEGDVVEKLQTQWASGKNIYDGWVNDSDLIGTHMRYGFVVPLSDFMKGEGKDVTLPTLDVDDFMGISFVTGPDGKLYQLPDQQFA
;
A
#
# COMPACT_ATOMS: atom_id res chain seq x y z
N MET A 1 58.03 -17.18 -55.56
CA MET A 1 57.55 -15.91 -54.95
C MET A 1 56.10 -16.06 -54.54
N LYS A 2 55.83 -15.83 -53.24
CA LYS A 2 54.55 -15.47 -52.56
C LYS A 2 53.39 -16.50 -52.49
N ARG A 3 53.32 -17.13 -51.30
CA ARG A 3 52.12 -17.61 -50.57
C ARG A 3 51.05 -16.52 -50.44
N LYS A 4 49.74 -16.88 -50.41
CA LYS A 4 48.70 -16.42 -49.44
C LYS A 4 47.52 -17.42 -49.47
N THR A 5 47.39 -18.36 -48.52
CA THR A 5 46.73 -18.30 -47.20
C THR A 5 45.21 -18.47 -47.24
N THR A 6 44.78 -19.70 -46.89
CA THR A 6 43.44 -20.12 -46.46
C THR A 6 42.99 -19.35 -45.23
N VAL A 7 41.72 -18.89 -45.19
CA VAL A 7 41.04 -18.52 -43.94
C VAL A 7 39.61 -19.10 -43.98
N PHE A 8 39.43 -20.18 -43.24
CA PHE A 8 38.13 -20.67 -42.79
C PHE A 8 37.65 -19.76 -41.65
N PHE A 9 36.48 -19.13 -41.78
CA PHE A 9 35.80 -18.46 -40.67
C PHE A 9 34.82 -19.45 -40.02
N VAL A 10 35.25 -20.05 -38.92
CA VAL A 10 34.37 -20.73 -37.96
C VAL A 10 33.92 -19.67 -36.95
N ILE A 11 32.67 -19.23 -37.04
CA ILE A 11 32.05 -18.40 -35.98
C ILE A 11 31.37 -19.37 -35.01
N ALA A 12 32.05 -19.67 -33.92
CA ALA A 12 31.46 -20.29 -32.74
C ALA A 12 30.74 -19.21 -31.94
N ALA A 13 29.41 -19.15 -32.05
CA ALA A 13 28.59 -18.30 -31.18
C ALA A 13 28.30 -19.05 -29.87
N LEU A 14 29.13 -18.79 -28.85
CA LEU A 14 28.77 -19.03 -27.45
C LEU A 14 27.61 -18.10 -27.08
N VAL A 15 26.39 -18.63 -27.04
CA VAL A 15 25.30 -17.99 -26.31
C VAL A 15 25.53 -18.31 -24.84
N LEU A 16 26.11 -17.33 -24.14
CA LEU A 16 26.25 -17.29 -22.69
C LEU A 16 24.87 -17.47 -22.05
N LEU A 17 24.77 -18.55 -21.27
CA LEU A 17 23.80 -18.73 -20.20
C LEU A 17 23.74 -17.43 -19.38
N PHE A 18 22.58 -16.78 -19.36
CA PHE A 18 22.27 -15.76 -18.36
C PHE A 18 22.25 -16.45 -16.99
N SER A 19 23.42 -16.49 -16.38
CA SER A 19 23.63 -16.76 -14.97
C SER A 19 22.69 -15.86 -14.17
N GLY A 20 21.96 -16.46 -13.23
CA GLY A 20 21.14 -15.74 -12.28
C GLY A 20 21.95 -14.61 -11.67
N ALA A 21 21.52 -13.38 -11.93
CA ALA A 21 22.04 -12.24 -11.20
C ALA A 21 21.78 -12.52 -9.71
N PRO A 22 22.79 -12.47 -8.84
CA PRO A 22 22.54 -12.53 -7.40
C PRO A 22 21.53 -11.43 -7.08
N CYS A 23 20.50 -11.73 -6.30
CA CYS A 23 19.56 -10.74 -5.79
C CYS A 23 20.38 -9.66 -5.07
N TRP A 24 20.63 -8.53 -5.75
CA TRP A 24 21.27 -7.38 -5.13
C TRP A 24 20.25 -6.87 -4.12
N ALA A 25 20.61 -6.88 -2.84
CA ALA A 25 19.84 -6.25 -1.78
C ALA A 25 19.48 -4.83 -2.23
N SER A 26 18.19 -4.57 -2.48
CA SER A 26 17.72 -3.24 -2.80
C SER A 26 17.66 -2.43 -1.50
N PRO A 27 17.86 -1.10 -1.55
CA PRO A 27 17.64 -0.24 -0.37
C PRO A 27 16.27 -0.47 0.30
N GLN A 28 15.26 -0.81 -0.51
CA GLN A 28 13.92 -1.18 -0.02
C GLN A 28 13.91 -2.49 0.77
N MET A 29 14.68 -3.51 0.35
CA MET A 29 14.78 -4.78 1.07
C MET A 29 15.52 -4.62 2.40
N ASP A 30 16.56 -3.80 2.43
CA ASP A 30 17.27 -3.46 3.68
C ASP A 30 16.36 -2.68 4.64
N ALA A 31 15.58 -1.72 4.11
CA ALA A 31 14.57 -1.00 4.89
C ALA A 31 13.49 -1.93 5.42
N ALA A 32 12.92 -2.80 4.58
CA ALA A 32 11.93 -3.79 4.97
C ALA A 32 12.43 -4.67 6.11
N LYS A 33 13.65 -5.20 6.00
CA LYS A 33 14.26 -6.01 7.06
C LYS A 33 14.39 -5.24 8.36
N LYS A 34 14.84 -3.98 8.31
CA LYS A 34 14.93 -3.12 9.49
C LYS A 34 13.56 -2.93 10.14
N TRP A 35 12.52 -2.58 9.38
CA TRP A 35 11.17 -2.37 9.90
C TRP A 35 10.58 -3.64 10.53
N VAL A 36 10.76 -4.80 9.88
CA VAL A 36 10.37 -6.11 10.43
C VAL A 36 11.09 -6.42 11.74
N ASP A 37 12.38 -6.11 11.84
CA ASP A 37 13.18 -6.39 13.03
C ASP A 37 12.92 -5.43 14.20
N THR A 38 12.50 -4.18 13.94
CA THR A 38 12.42 -3.14 14.97
C THR A 38 11.00 -2.65 15.32
N GLU A 39 10.08 -2.66 14.36
CA GLU A 39 8.78 -1.97 14.51
C GLU A 39 7.59 -2.91 14.37
N PHE A 40 7.62 -3.85 13.42
CA PHE A 40 6.49 -4.73 13.14
C PHE A 40 6.43 -5.95 14.08
N GLN A 41 6.66 -5.70 15.37
CA GLN A 41 6.62 -6.70 16.44
C GLN A 41 5.73 -6.23 17.61
N PRO A 42 4.99 -7.14 18.26
CA PRO A 42 4.90 -8.57 17.97
C PRO A 42 4.09 -8.85 16.69
N SER A 43 4.38 -9.98 16.02
CA SER A 43 3.64 -10.43 14.84
C SER A 43 3.18 -11.88 15.00
N THR A 44 2.00 -12.18 14.44
CA THR A 44 1.52 -13.56 14.25
C THR A 44 2.28 -14.30 13.14
N LEU A 45 2.92 -13.56 12.25
CA LEU A 45 3.74 -14.09 11.16
C LEU A 45 5.18 -14.33 11.63
N THR A 46 5.77 -15.43 11.16
CA THR A 46 7.21 -15.66 11.32
C THR A 46 8.01 -14.62 10.52
N LYS A 47 9.28 -14.38 10.89
CA LYS A 47 10.12 -13.42 10.14
C LYS A 47 10.20 -13.71 8.63
N PRO A 48 10.34 -14.97 8.16
CA PRO A 48 10.30 -15.25 6.72
C PRO A 48 8.96 -14.88 6.06
N GLU A 49 7.83 -15.07 6.74
CA GLU A 49 6.51 -14.69 6.24
C GLU A 49 6.36 -13.17 6.17
N GLN A 50 6.81 -12.44 7.20
CA GLN A 50 6.84 -10.97 7.18
C GLN A 50 7.70 -10.45 6.02
N MET A 51 8.88 -11.02 5.78
CA MET A 51 9.73 -10.62 4.66
C MET A 51 9.10 -10.91 3.29
N LYS A 52 8.35 -12.02 3.16
CA LYS A 52 7.58 -12.32 1.96
C LYS A 52 6.45 -11.32 1.73
N GLU A 53 5.80 -10.87 2.80
CA GLU A 53 4.80 -9.82 2.74
C GLU A 53 5.41 -8.46 2.33
N MET A 54 6.58 -8.11 2.86
CA MET A 54 7.30 -6.90 2.43
C MET A 54 7.70 -6.97 0.94
N GLU A 55 8.12 -8.14 0.47
CA GLU A 55 8.37 -8.38 -0.96
C GLU A 55 7.10 -8.22 -1.80
N TRP A 56 5.94 -8.63 -1.27
CA TRP A 56 4.66 -8.38 -1.92
C TRP A 56 4.38 -6.88 -2.06
N PHE A 57 4.54 -6.09 -1.00
CA PHE A 57 4.35 -4.62 -1.06
C PHE A 57 5.28 -3.97 -2.08
N MET A 58 6.57 -4.35 -2.10
CA MET A 58 7.55 -3.87 -3.07
C MET A 58 7.12 -4.17 -4.51
N ASN A 59 6.59 -5.37 -4.76
CA ASN A 59 6.16 -5.79 -6.09
C ASN A 59 4.87 -5.10 -6.53
N ALA A 60 3.87 -5.03 -5.65
CA ALA A 60 2.60 -4.35 -5.89
C ALA A 60 2.80 -2.85 -6.18
N ALA A 61 3.81 -2.23 -5.57
CA ALA A 61 4.12 -0.80 -5.75
C ALA A 61 4.77 -0.46 -7.11
N LYS A 62 5.32 -1.43 -7.84
CA LYS A 62 6.10 -1.19 -9.08
C LYS A 62 5.39 -0.33 -10.14
N PRO A 63 4.08 -0.50 -10.41
CA PRO A 63 3.36 0.33 -11.38
C PRO A 63 3.17 1.78 -10.93
N PHE A 64 3.29 2.05 -9.63
CA PHE A 64 2.97 3.33 -9.00
C PHE A 64 4.21 4.17 -8.68
N LYS A 65 5.34 3.91 -9.36
CA LYS A 65 6.58 4.68 -9.16
C LYS A 65 6.35 6.17 -9.36
N GLY A 66 6.72 6.97 -8.35
CA GLY A 66 6.55 8.42 -8.36
C GLY A 66 5.16 8.89 -7.93
N MET A 67 4.25 7.97 -7.62
CA MET A 67 2.95 8.30 -7.01
C MET A 67 3.14 9.01 -5.67
N LYS A 68 2.26 9.96 -5.42
CA LYS A 68 2.11 10.63 -4.13
C LYS A 68 0.66 10.50 -3.72
N ILE A 69 0.44 10.07 -2.50
CA ILE A 69 -0.88 9.87 -1.91
C ILE A 69 -1.06 10.92 -0.82
N LYS A 70 -2.23 11.54 -0.76
CA LYS A 70 -2.60 12.46 0.32
C LYS A 70 -3.67 11.83 1.21
N VAL A 71 -3.37 11.74 2.51
CA VAL A 71 -4.26 11.18 3.54
C VAL A 71 -4.56 12.24 4.60
N VAL A 72 -5.73 12.14 5.22
CA VAL A 72 -6.11 13.00 6.36
C VAL A 72 -6.84 12.21 7.44
N SER A 73 -6.61 12.58 8.70
CA SER A 73 -7.32 12.06 9.87
C SER A 73 -7.46 13.11 10.96
N GLU A 74 -8.17 12.74 12.02
CA GLU A 74 -8.09 13.44 13.30
C GLU A 74 -6.67 13.36 13.90
N THR A 75 -6.30 14.34 14.72
CA THR A 75 -5.08 14.36 15.51
C THR A 75 -5.25 13.58 16.82
N ILE A 76 -5.04 12.26 16.76
CA ILE A 76 -4.95 11.39 17.94
C ILE A 76 -3.65 10.58 17.91
N PRO A 77 -3.20 10.01 19.05
CA PRO A 77 -1.93 9.28 19.12
C PRO A 77 -1.77 8.16 18.09
N THR A 78 -2.84 7.42 17.78
CA THR A 78 -2.83 6.35 16.77
C THR A 78 -2.49 6.91 15.38
N HIS A 79 -3.16 7.99 14.97
CA HIS A 79 -2.89 8.62 13.68
C HIS A 79 -1.57 9.40 13.65
N GLU A 80 -1.10 9.90 14.79
CA GLU A 80 0.27 10.42 14.87
C GLU A 80 1.31 9.35 14.58
N TYR A 81 1.08 8.13 15.07
CA TYR A 81 1.94 6.99 14.79
C TYR A 81 1.89 6.61 13.31
N GLU A 82 0.70 6.49 12.72
CA GLU A 82 0.56 6.26 11.28
C GLU A 82 1.30 7.32 10.45
N ALA A 83 1.02 8.60 10.72
CA ALA A 83 1.55 9.73 9.98
C ALA A 83 3.06 9.88 10.09
N LYS A 84 3.67 9.55 11.24
CA LYS A 84 5.11 9.74 11.50
C LYS A 84 5.94 8.48 11.25
N VAL A 85 5.38 7.30 11.50
CA VAL A 85 6.08 6.02 11.47
C VAL A 85 5.66 5.18 10.27
N LEU A 86 4.37 4.88 10.12
CA LEU A 86 3.91 3.96 9.07
C LEU A 86 4.04 4.55 7.66
N THR A 87 3.77 5.85 7.47
CA THR A 87 4.00 6.51 6.18
C THR A 87 5.45 6.44 5.74
N LYS A 88 6.38 6.59 6.70
CA LYS A 88 7.83 6.50 6.46
C LYS A 88 8.24 5.08 6.10
N ALA A 89 7.74 4.09 6.85
CA ALA A 89 7.99 2.69 6.53
C ALA A 89 7.46 2.34 5.13
N PHE A 90 6.25 2.77 4.82
CA PHE A 90 5.63 2.58 3.52
C PHE A 90 6.44 3.23 2.39
N GLU A 91 6.90 4.47 2.55
CA GLU A 91 7.76 5.14 1.57
C GLU A 91 9.10 4.43 1.39
N GLU A 92 9.76 4.02 2.48
CA GLU A 92 11.05 3.33 2.42
C GLU A 92 10.95 1.94 1.76
N ILE A 93 9.83 1.24 1.94
CA ILE A 93 9.59 -0.10 1.38
C ILE A 93 9.10 -0.02 -0.07
N THR A 94 8.16 0.88 -0.37
CA THR A 94 7.46 0.92 -1.67
C THR A 94 7.99 1.98 -2.63
N GLY A 95 8.61 3.03 -2.10
CA GLY A 95 8.96 4.25 -2.84
C GLY A 95 7.79 5.22 -3.09
N ILE A 96 6.60 4.93 -2.58
CA ILE A 96 5.41 5.80 -2.71
C ILE A 96 5.40 6.79 -1.55
N LYS A 97 5.24 8.08 -1.86
CA LYS A 97 5.19 9.12 -0.83
C LYS A 97 3.78 9.29 -0.30
N VAL A 98 3.63 9.33 1.01
CA VAL A 98 2.35 9.64 1.65
C VAL A 98 2.48 10.96 2.41
N SER A 99 1.68 11.95 2.00
CA SER A 99 1.49 13.17 2.77
C SER A 99 0.29 12.96 3.68
N PHE A 100 0.50 12.98 5.00
CA PHE A 100 -0.54 12.71 5.98
C PHE A 100 -0.82 13.97 6.79
N ASP A 101 -2.01 14.54 6.60
CA ASP A 101 -2.46 15.72 7.34
C ASP A 101 -3.21 15.29 8.61
N LEU A 102 -2.79 15.82 9.77
CA LEU A 102 -3.47 15.65 11.05
C LEU A 102 -4.20 16.94 11.38
N ILE A 103 -5.53 16.88 11.54
CA ILE A 103 -6.40 18.02 11.84
C ILE A 103 -7.40 17.68 12.95
N GLN A 104 -8.27 18.61 13.36
CA GLN A 104 -9.35 18.27 14.30
C GLN A 104 -10.45 17.47 13.60
N GLU A 105 -11.14 16.58 14.30
CA GLU A 105 -12.21 15.73 13.74
C GLU A 105 -13.25 16.54 12.95
N GLY A 106 -13.73 17.64 13.54
CA GLY A 106 -14.67 18.54 12.88
C GLY A 106 -14.15 19.10 11.55
N ASP A 107 -12.84 19.38 11.46
CA ASP A 107 -12.21 19.86 10.23
C ASP A 107 -12.09 18.73 9.19
N VAL A 108 -11.94 17.46 9.60
CA VAL A 108 -11.98 16.30 8.69
C VAL A 108 -13.34 16.25 7.98
N VAL A 109 -14.43 16.35 8.75
CA VAL A 109 -15.79 16.32 8.22
C VAL A 109 -16.05 17.50 7.28
N GLU A 110 -15.62 18.72 7.64
CA GLU A 110 -15.77 19.90 6.78
C GLU A 110 -15.00 19.74 5.45
N LYS A 111 -13.76 19.25 5.49
CA LYS A 111 -12.97 19.03 4.28
C LYS A 111 -13.56 17.95 3.38
N LEU A 112 -14.10 16.89 3.98
CA LEU A 112 -14.76 15.81 3.27
C LEU A 112 -16.03 16.32 2.55
N GLN A 113 -16.84 17.13 3.23
CA GLN A 113 -17.96 17.82 2.60
C GLN A 113 -17.52 18.78 1.48
N THR A 114 -16.39 19.47 1.66
CA THR A 114 -15.81 20.36 0.65
C THR A 114 -15.36 19.61 -0.60
N GLN A 115 -14.71 18.44 -0.45
CA GLN A 115 -14.34 17.56 -1.56
C GLN A 115 -15.58 17.13 -2.35
N TRP A 116 -16.65 16.71 -1.66
CA TRP A 116 -17.90 16.30 -2.30
C TRP A 116 -18.61 17.46 -3.01
N ALA A 117 -18.74 18.60 -2.35
CA ALA A 117 -19.42 19.77 -2.92
C ALA A 117 -18.66 20.35 -4.12
N SER A 118 -17.32 20.33 -4.09
CA SER A 118 -16.50 20.86 -5.17
C SER A 118 -16.28 19.88 -6.32
N GLY A 119 -16.48 18.58 -6.09
CA GLY A 119 -16.15 17.50 -7.02
C GLY A 119 -14.64 17.38 -7.31
N LYS A 120 -13.78 18.02 -6.52
CA LYS A 120 -12.32 17.98 -6.67
C LYS A 120 -11.73 17.04 -5.64
N ASN A 121 -10.77 16.23 -6.07
CA ASN A 121 -9.99 15.39 -5.17
C ASN A 121 -9.01 16.27 -4.35
N ILE A 122 -9.24 16.35 -3.05
CA ILE A 122 -8.42 17.04 -2.05
C ILE A 122 -7.53 16.02 -1.32
N TYR A 123 -8.08 14.85 -0.97
CA TYR A 123 -7.37 13.71 -0.38
C TYR A 123 -7.80 12.39 -1.00
N ASP A 124 -6.81 11.52 -1.18
CA ASP A 124 -6.94 10.17 -1.74
C ASP A 124 -7.38 9.15 -0.68
N GLY A 125 -7.05 9.39 0.59
CA GLY A 125 -7.42 8.54 1.72
C GLY A 125 -7.93 9.36 2.90
N TRP A 126 -8.89 8.79 3.63
CA TRP A 126 -9.56 9.42 4.75
C TRP A 126 -9.66 8.44 5.90
N VAL A 127 -9.30 8.88 7.09
CA VAL A 127 -9.68 8.20 8.34
C VAL A 127 -10.75 9.05 9.01
N ASN A 128 -11.96 8.50 9.11
CA ASN A 128 -13.12 9.16 9.69
C ASN A 128 -13.99 8.15 10.45
N ASP A 129 -14.79 8.66 11.37
CA ASP A 129 -15.60 7.83 12.26
C ASP A 129 -16.66 7.00 11.53
N SER A 130 -16.95 5.82 12.09
CA SER A 130 -17.90 4.86 11.53
C SER A 130 -19.36 5.35 11.56
N ASP A 131 -19.66 6.42 12.31
CA ASP A 131 -20.98 7.06 12.31
C ASP A 131 -21.33 7.70 10.95
N LEU A 132 -20.33 7.99 10.10
CA LEU A 132 -20.52 8.40 8.70
C LEU A 132 -20.90 7.25 7.76
N ILE A 133 -20.95 5.98 8.20
CA ILE A 133 -21.21 4.83 7.32
C ILE A 133 -22.51 4.98 6.50
N GLY A 134 -23.56 5.54 7.13
CA GLY A 134 -24.83 5.80 6.46
C GLY A 134 -24.72 6.86 5.36
N THR A 135 -23.83 7.83 5.53
CA THR A 135 -23.53 8.88 4.53
C THR A 135 -22.77 8.30 3.36
N HIS A 136 -21.71 7.53 3.65
CA HIS A 136 -20.85 6.87 2.65
C HIS A 136 -21.65 5.98 1.70
N MET A 137 -22.51 5.13 2.26
CA MET A 137 -23.39 4.27 1.46
C MET A 137 -24.38 5.09 0.60
N ARG A 138 -25.02 6.12 1.17
CA ARG A 138 -26.14 6.82 0.50
C ARG A 138 -25.67 7.72 -0.64
N TYR A 139 -24.51 8.36 -0.51
CA TYR A 139 -24.11 9.42 -1.44
C TYR A 139 -23.25 8.92 -2.60
N GLY A 140 -22.60 7.75 -2.46
CA GLY A 140 -21.81 7.17 -3.55
C GLY A 140 -20.54 7.97 -3.90
N PHE A 141 -20.02 8.78 -2.97
CA PHE A 141 -18.76 9.52 -3.14
C PHE A 141 -17.53 8.73 -2.73
N VAL A 142 -17.71 7.55 -2.11
CA VAL A 142 -16.63 6.67 -1.68
C VAL A 142 -16.65 5.37 -2.47
N VAL A 143 -15.48 4.75 -2.58
CA VAL A 143 -15.31 3.44 -3.21
C VAL A 143 -15.70 2.36 -2.18
N PRO A 144 -16.66 1.46 -2.46
CA PRO A 144 -16.92 0.32 -1.59
C PRO A 144 -15.70 -0.62 -1.62
N LEU A 145 -14.99 -0.74 -0.50
CA LEU A 145 -13.76 -1.54 -0.40
C LEU A 145 -13.98 -3.01 -0.75
N SER A 146 -15.13 -3.58 -0.36
CA SER A 146 -15.48 -4.96 -0.73
C SER A 146 -15.59 -5.19 -2.24
N ASP A 147 -16.04 -4.19 -3.00
CA ASP A 147 -16.11 -4.24 -4.47
C ASP A 147 -14.73 -3.95 -5.07
N PHE A 148 -14.01 -2.96 -4.53
CA PHE A 148 -12.64 -2.60 -4.93
C PHE A 148 -11.70 -3.80 -4.86
N MET A 149 -11.67 -4.49 -3.73
CA MET A 149 -10.79 -5.65 -3.50
C MET A 149 -11.08 -6.82 -4.45
N LYS A 150 -12.34 -6.98 -4.89
CA LYS A 150 -12.74 -8.01 -5.86
C LYS A 150 -12.51 -7.57 -7.32
N GLY A 151 -12.57 -6.26 -7.57
CA GLY A 151 -12.48 -5.64 -8.88
C GLY A 151 -11.13 -4.99 -9.14
N GLU A 152 -11.13 -3.67 -9.32
CA GLU A 152 -9.97 -2.89 -9.75
C GLU A 152 -8.78 -2.92 -8.78
N GLY A 153 -9.05 -3.11 -7.48
CA GLY A 153 -8.05 -3.18 -6.42
C GLY A 153 -7.45 -4.57 -6.22
N LYS A 154 -7.85 -5.57 -7.00
CA LYS A 154 -7.44 -6.98 -6.79
C LYS A 154 -5.92 -7.16 -6.76
N ASP A 155 -5.20 -6.51 -7.67
CA ASP A 155 -3.74 -6.65 -7.77
C ASP A 155 -2.98 -5.91 -6.65
N VAL A 156 -3.69 -5.05 -5.89
CA VAL A 156 -3.17 -4.30 -4.74
C VAL A 156 -3.88 -4.67 -3.43
N THR A 157 -4.67 -5.74 -3.43
CA THR A 157 -5.27 -6.30 -2.21
C THR A 157 -4.33 -7.35 -1.66
N LEU A 158 -3.88 -7.13 -0.42
CA LEU A 158 -2.93 -8.02 0.24
C LEU A 158 -3.53 -9.43 0.38
N PRO A 159 -2.91 -10.50 -0.18
CA PRO A 159 -3.48 -11.84 -0.16
C PRO A 159 -3.61 -12.47 1.23
N THR A 160 -2.87 -11.93 2.20
CA THR A 160 -2.89 -12.34 3.61
C THR A 160 -3.84 -11.49 4.46
N LEU A 161 -4.49 -10.47 3.88
CA LEU A 161 -5.48 -9.65 4.59
C LEU A 161 -6.74 -10.49 4.88
N ASP A 162 -6.96 -10.80 6.15
CA ASP A 162 -8.21 -11.40 6.61
C ASP A 162 -9.14 -10.29 7.10
N VAL A 163 -10.10 -9.92 6.25
CA VAL A 163 -11.07 -8.87 6.54
C VAL A 163 -11.99 -9.28 7.69
N ASP A 164 -12.25 -10.58 7.87
CA ASP A 164 -13.16 -11.07 8.91
C ASP A 164 -12.50 -11.05 10.30
N ASP A 165 -11.17 -10.84 10.39
CA ASP A 165 -10.41 -10.73 11.65
C ASP A 165 -10.52 -9.33 12.29
N PHE A 166 -11.06 -8.34 11.58
CA PHE A 166 -11.26 -7.00 12.13
C PHE A 166 -12.39 -6.98 13.18
N MET A 167 -12.07 -6.44 14.35
CA MET A 167 -13.08 -6.07 15.33
C MET A 167 -13.96 -4.94 14.79
N GLY A 168 -15.28 -5.07 14.96
CA GLY A 168 -16.22 -4.01 14.61
C GLY A 168 -16.51 -3.87 13.12
N ILE A 169 -16.18 -4.85 12.27
CA ILE A 169 -16.48 -4.81 10.82
C ILE A 169 -17.95 -4.48 10.50
N SER A 170 -18.88 -4.90 11.36
CA SER A 170 -20.31 -4.59 11.20
C SER A 170 -20.64 -3.09 11.28
N PHE A 171 -19.83 -2.27 11.95
CA PHE A 171 -20.03 -0.81 12.04
C PHE A 171 -19.62 -0.08 10.76
N VAL A 172 -18.77 -0.68 9.94
CA VAL A 172 -18.24 -0.10 8.70
C VAL A 172 -18.81 -0.79 7.44
N THR A 173 -19.81 -1.65 7.63
CA THR A 173 -20.50 -2.38 6.56
C THR A 173 -21.91 -1.81 6.40
N GLY A 174 -22.28 -1.43 5.18
CA GLY A 174 -23.61 -0.93 4.87
C GLY A 174 -24.69 -2.02 4.95
N PRO A 175 -25.97 -1.65 5.11
CA PRO A 175 -27.10 -2.59 5.04
C PRO A 175 -27.25 -3.30 3.69
N ASP A 176 -26.56 -2.83 2.65
CA ASP A 176 -26.42 -3.50 1.35
C ASP A 176 -25.35 -4.63 1.36
N GLY A 177 -24.71 -4.86 2.51
CA GLY A 177 -23.70 -5.89 2.72
C GLY A 177 -22.30 -5.49 2.23
N LYS A 178 -22.08 -4.23 1.86
CA LYS A 178 -20.78 -3.76 1.35
C LYS A 178 -19.93 -3.15 2.45
N LEU A 179 -18.66 -3.51 2.47
CA LEU A 179 -17.65 -2.86 3.31
C LEU A 179 -17.24 -1.53 2.68
N TYR A 180 -17.34 -0.43 3.43
CA TYR A 180 -17.01 0.92 2.98
C TYR A 180 -15.78 1.52 3.66
N GLN A 181 -15.43 1.05 4.85
CA GLN A 181 -14.23 1.46 5.58
C GLN A 181 -13.54 0.20 6.13
N LEU A 182 -12.23 0.27 6.38
CA LEU A 182 -11.54 -0.71 7.20
C LEU A 182 -11.50 -0.17 8.64
N PRO A 183 -11.84 -0.99 9.66
CA PRO A 183 -11.67 -0.57 11.05
C PRO A 183 -10.19 -0.28 11.32
N ASP A 184 -9.91 0.88 11.89
CA ASP A 184 -8.54 1.40 12.05
C ASP A 184 -8.20 1.58 13.55
N GLN A 185 -9.09 2.24 14.29
CA GLN A 185 -9.02 2.34 15.74
C GLN A 185 -10.38 2.12 16.41
N GLN A 186 -10.35 1.76 17.69
CA GLN A 186 -11.52 1.74 18.56
C GLN A 186 -11.31 2.73 19.71
N PHE A 187 -12.31 3.58 19.97
CA PHE A 187 -12.39 4.35 21.21
C PHE A 187 -12.79 3.41 22.35
N ALA A 188 -11.96 3.36 23.40
CA ALA A 188 -12.21 2.59 24.62
C ALA A 188 -13.18 3.32 25.55
#